data_AF-A0AAU3ZPR7-F1
#
_entry.id   AF-A0AAU3ZPR7-F1
#
_cell.length_a   1.000
_cell.length_b   1.000
_cell.length_c   1.000
_cell.angle_alpha   90.00
_cell.angle_beta   90.00
_cell.angle_gamma   90.00
#
_symmetry.space_group_name_H-M   'P 1'
#
loop_
_entity.id
_entity.type
_entity.pdbx_description
1 polymer ?
#
loop_
_entity_poly.entity_id
_entity_poly.type
_entity_poly.pdbx_seq_one_letter_code
_entity_poly.pdbx_strand_id
1 'polypeptide(L)'
;MSAIRLLVLGAVRQHGRAHGYQVRNDLEYWGAHEWSNAKPGSIYHALKQLAKQGKLLAHETAPSTAGGPPRTEYEMTAAGRDEYLRLLREALVTYDQKMDVMSAALGCIVDLERAEAVALLKERVRAMETWRAAVTEHYIPEDGPQQLGHIGEIMNLWVHTADGGAEWTRGLIERIEGGVYVFAGEGEPFTGVLTEGEENPYATGEPHPGDTA
;
A
#
# COMPACT_ATOMS: atom_id res chain seq x y z
N MET A 1 4.13 -6.39 -8.60
CA MET A 1 4.31 -5.97 -7.19
C MET A 1 3.26 -6.65 -6.30
N SER A 2 3.47 -6.71 -4.98
CA SER A 2 2.57 -7.34 -4.00
C SER A 2 2.17 -6.36 -2.90
N ALA A 3 0.87 -6.05 -2.80
CA ALA A 3 0.33 -5.12 -1.81
C ALA A 3 0.63 -5.57 -0.37
N ILE A 4 0.50 -6.88 -0.12
CA ILE A 4 0.74 -7.46 1.22
C ILE A 4 2.16 -7.23 1.72
N ARG A 5 3.18 -7.22 0.84
CA ARG A 5 4.56 -6.94 1.25
C ARG A 5 4.72 -5.48 1.70
N LEU A 6 4.12 -4.55 0.96
CA LEU A 6 4.15 -3.13 1.29
C LEU A 6 3.44 -2.87 2.63
N LEU A 7 2.25 -3.44 2.81
CA LEU A 7 1.47 -3.30 4.05
C LEU A 7 2.15 -3.91 5.27
N VAL A 8 2.73 -5.11 5.13
CA VAL A 8 3.44 -5.77 6.24
C VAL A 8 4.68 -4.98 6.66
N LEU A 9 5.46 -4.47 5.70
CA LEU A 9 6.60 -3.61 6.02
C LEU A 9 6.14 -2.29 6.66
N GLY A 10 5.08 -1.67 6.13
CA GLY A 10 4.50 -0.45 6.68
C GLY A 10 4.00 -0.61 8.12
N ALA A 11 3.27 -1.68 8.43
CA ALA A 11 2.81 -1.97 9.79
C ALA A 11 3.97 -2.19 10.76
N VAL A 12 4.97 -3.03 10.39
CA VAL A 12 6.15 -3.24 11.24
C VAL A 12 6.93 -1.93 11.46
N ARG A 13 6.99 -1.05 10.45
CA ARG A 13 7.61 0.28 10.57
C ARG A 13 6.99 1.11 11.67
N GLN A 14 5.66 1.18 11.70
CA GLN A 14 4.91 2.05 12.61
C GLN A 14 5.08 1.62 14.07
N HIS A 15 5.18 0.31 14.33
CA HIS A 15 5.46 -0.22 15.67
C HIS A 15 6.95 -0.23 16.05
N GLY A 16 7.85 -0.16 15.08
CA GLY A 16 9.29 -0.42 15.26
C GLY A 16 9.61 -1.91 15.43
N ARG A 17 8.94 -2.58 16.38
CA ARG A 17 8.93 -4.04 16.56
C ARG A 17 7.49 -4.53 16.68
N ALA A 18 7.13 -5.55 15.93
CA ALA A 18 5.76 -6.09 15.95
C ALA A 18 5.73 -7.62 15.89
N HIS A 19 4.81 -8.21 16.65
CA HIS A 19 4.39 -9.59 16.44
C HIS A 19 3.45 -9.70 15.24
N GLY A 20 3.35 -10.88 14.63
CA GLY A 20 2.48 -11.09 13.48
C GLY A 20 1.00 -10.78 13.74
N TYR A 21 0.53 -10.99 14.98
CA TYR A 21 -0.83 -10.66 15.38
C TYR A 21 -1.12 -9.15 15.39
N GLN A 22 -0.16 -8.31 15.82
CA GLN A 22 -0.32 -6.85 15.77
C GLN A 22 -0.46 -6.38 14.33
N VAL A 23 0.43 -6.86 13.45
CA VAL A 23 0.36 -6.58 12.01
C VAL A 23 -0.99 -7.02 11.42
N ARG A 24 -1.50 -8.19 11.81
CA ARG A 24 -2.83 -8.64 11.38
C ARG A 24 -3.93 -7.69 11.83
N ASN A 25 -3.93 -7.31 13.10
CA ASN A 25 -4.94 -6.41 13.66
C ASN A 25 -4.92 -5.03 12.99
N ASP A 26 -3.74 -4.47 12.69
CA ASP A 26 -3.62 -3.20 11.98
C ASP A 26 -4.23 -3.30 10.58
N LEU A 27 -3.92 -4.36 9.83
CA LEU A 27 -4.46 -4.56 8.48
C LEU A 27 -5.98 -4.78 8.50
N GLU A 28 -6.51 -5.46 9.52
CA GLU A 28 -7.95 -5.58 9.74
C GLU A 28 -8.57 -4.21 10.06
N TYR A 29 -7.93 -3.42 10.92
CA TYR A 29 -8.36 -2.06 11.28
C TYR A 29 -8.39 -1.11 10.08
N TRP A 30 -7.44 -1.25 9.15
CA TRP A 30 -7.42 -0.50 7.88
C TRP A 30 -8.47 -0.98 6.86
N GLY A 31 -9.25 -2.00 7.18
CA GLY A 31 -10.20 -2.62 6.26
C GLY A 31 -9.51 -3.29 5.07
N ALA A 32 -8.25 -3.73 5.21
CA ALA A 32 -7.47 -4.26 4.08
C ALA A 32 -8.12 -5.47 3.39
N HIS A 33 -9.02 -6.17 4.08
CA HIS A 33 -9.83 -7.26 3.55
C HIS A 33 -10.87 -6.81 2.49
N GLU A 34 -11.27 -5.53 2.50
CA GLU A 34 -12.27 -5.00 1.56
C GLU A 34 -11.66 -4.60 0.22
N TRP A 35 -10.42 -4.11 0.24
CA TRP A 35 -9.77 -3.51 -0.94
C TRP A 35 -8.49 -4.23 -1.38
N SER A 36 -8.07 -5.28 -0.67
CA SER A 36 -6.93 -6.10 -1.04
C SER A 36 -7.18 -7.60 -0.83
N ASN A 37 -6.27 -8.43 -1.33
CA ASN A 37 -6.28 -9.86 -1.09
C ASN A 37 -5.58 -10.26 0.23
N ALA A 38 -5.39 -9.31 1.16
CA ALA A 38 -4.76 -9.57 2.46
C ALA A 38 -5.64 -10.48 3.32
N LYS A 39 -5.24 -11.74 3.44
CA LYS A 39 -5.82 -12.72 4.36
C LYS A 39 -4.84 -13.01 5.50
N PRO A 40 -5.29 -13.42 6.69
CA PRO A 40 -4.40 -13.74 7.82
C PRO A 40 -3.20 -14.62 7.43
N GLY A 41 -3.44 -15.73 6.73
CA GLY A 41 -2.36 -16.62 6.27
C GLY A 41 -1.32 -15.95 5.36
N SER A 42 -1.73 -14.99 4.54
CA SER A 42 -0.81 -14.24 3.66
C SER A 42 0.08 -13.26 4.42
N ILE A 43 -0.41 -12.70 5.54
CA ILE A 43 0.33 -11.80 6.43
C ILE A 43 1.47 -12.56 7.10
N TYR A 44 1.13 -13.68 7.76
CA TYR A 44 2.12 -14.53 8.42
C TYR A 44 3.14 -15.11 7.45
N HIS A 45 2.70 -15.52 6.26
CA HIS A 45 3.62 -15.96 5.22
C HIS A 45 4.55 -14.83 4.75
N ALA A 46 4.03 -13.62 4.56
CA ALA A 46 4.82 -12.46 4.15
C ALA A 46 5.88 -12.09 5.20
N LEU A 47 5.55 -12.08 6.49
CA LEU A 47 6.51 -11.84 7.59
C LEU A 47 7.66 -12.84 7.55
N LYS A 48 7.35 -14.14 7.49
CA LYS A 48 8.36 -15.21 7.41
C LYS A 48 9.24 -15.09 6.17
N GLN A 49 8.65 -14.77 5.01
CA GLN A 49 9.42 -14.60 3.77
C GLN A 49 10.30 -13.34 3.81
N LEU A 50 9.80 -12.22 4.32
CA LEU A 50 10.58 -10.99 4.47
C LEU A 50 11.74 -11.19 5.46
N ALA A 51 11.53 -11.95 6.53
CA ALA A 51 12.60 -12.33 7.44
C ALA A 51 13.65 -13.22 6.77
N LYS A 52 13.22 -14.24 6.03
CA LYS A 52 14.12 -15.10 5.23
C LYS A 52 14.94 -14.31 4.19
N GLN A 53 14.37 -13.23 3.66
CA GLN A 53 15.03 -12.32 2.71
C GLN A 53 15.92 -11.26 3.38
N GLY A 54 16.05 -11.27 4.71
CA GLY A 54 16.82 -10.27 5.46
C GLY A 54 16.19 -8.88 5.49
N LYS A 55 14.92 -8.75 5.10
CA LYS A 55 14.15 -7.49 5.13
C LYS A 55 13.58 -7.22 6.51
N LEU A 56 13.29 -8.27 7.26
CA LEU A 56 12.94 -8.23 8.67
C LEU A 56 13.95 -9.05 9.48
N LEU A 57 14.23 -8.62 10.69
CA LEU A 57 14.92 -9.42 11.70
C LEU A 57 13.86 -10.08 12.57
N ALA A 58 13.85 -11.41 12.59
CA ALA A 58 13.01 -12.17 13.51
C ALA A 58 13.76 -12.34 14.83
N HIS A 59 13.21 -11.80 15.91
CA HIS A 59 13.73 -11.98 17.26
C HIS A 59 13.12 -13.23 17.88
N GLU A 60 13.97 -14.12 18.40
CA GLU A 60 13.50 -15.22 19.25
C GLU A 60 12.96 -14.65 20.56
N THR A 61 11.69 -14.90 20.87
CA THR A 61 11.10 -14.41 22.12
C THR A 61 11.49 -15.25 23.33
N ALA A 62 11.89 -14.54 24.38
CA ALA A 62 11.81 -15.03 25.76
C ALA A 62 10.33 -15.21 26.18
N PRO A 63 10.04 -16.00 27.24
CA PRO A 63 8.66 -16.23 27.71
C PRO A 63 7.92 -14.91 27.95
N SER A 64 6.67 -14.83 27.51
CA SER A 64 5.80 -13.68 27.78
C SER A 64 5.77 -13.37 29.28
N THR A 65 6.01 -12.11 29.67
CA THR A 65 5.80 -11.64 31.04
C THR A 65 4.34 -11.77 31.50
N ALA A 66 3.41 -11.90 30.55
CA ALA A 66 1.98 -12.10 30.76
C ALA A 66 1.54 -13.58 30.71
N GLY A 67 2.49 -14.54 30.62
CA GLY A 67 2.17 -15.98 30.68
C GLY A 67 1.58 -16.59 29.40
N GLY A 68 1.63 -15.87 28.27
CA GLY A 68 1.25 -16.39 26.96
C GLY A 68 2.36 -17.18 26.25
N PRO A 69 2.04 -17.93 25.17
CA PRO A 69 3.05 -18.59 24.35
C PRO A 69 4.06 -17.57 23.78
N PRO A 70 5.35 -17.93 23.64
CA PRO A 70 6.34 -17.08 22.99
C PRO A 70 5.89 -16.73 21.56
N ARG A 71 6.07 -15.48 21.14
CA ARG A 71 5.62 -14.94 19.85
C ARG A 71 6.77 -14.28 19.11
N THR A 72 7.11 -14.74 17.92
CA THR A 72 8.19 -14.11 17.13
C THR A 72 7.93 -12.61 16.93
N GLU A 73 8.90 -11.75 17.28
CA GLU A 73 8.85 -10.33 16.93
C GLU A 73 9.61 -10.07 15.65
N TYR A 74 9.10 -9.18 14.82
CA TYR A 74 9.76 -8.73 13.61
C TYR A 74 10.15 -7.27 13.76
N GLU A 75 11.40 -6.98 13.43
CA GLU A 75 11.95 -5.62 13.38
C GLU A 75 12.43 -5.33 11.96
N MET A 76 12.22 -4.11 11.48
CA MET A 76 12.66 -3.73 10.14
C MET A 76 14.17 -3.54 10.07
N THR A 77 14.83 -4.22 9.13
CA THR A 77 16.26 -4.00 8.85
C THR A 77 16.47 -2.78 7.95
N ALA A 78 17.71 -2.31 7.81
CA ALA A 78 18.05 -1.29 6.80
C ALA A 78 17.65 -1.72 5.38
N ALA A 79 17.94 -2.98 5.01
CA ALA A 79 17.54 -3.54 3.72
C ALA A 79 16.02 -3.67 3.56
N GLY A 80 15.28 -3.83 4.66
CA GLY A 80 13.82 -3.78 4.71
C GLY A 80 13.27 -2.39 4.47
N ARG A 81 13.89 -1.37 5.05
CA ARG A 81 13.54 0.04 4.83
C ARG A 81 13.74 0.44 3.37
N ASP A 82 14.84 0.04 2.77
CA ASP A 82 15.11 0.30 1.34
C ASP A 82 14.08 -0.39 0.45
N GLU A 83 13.73 -1.64 0.75
CA GLU A 83 12.69 -2.38 0.02
C GLU A 83 11.31 -1.75 0.19
N TYR A 84 10.95 -1.32 1.39
CA TYR A 84 9.70 -0.62 1.68
C TYR A 84 9.55 0.65 0.82
N LEU A 85 10.55 1.54 0.88
CA LEU A 85 10.53 2.78 0.12
C LEU A 85 10.57 2.53 -1.38
N ARG A 86 11.31 1.50 -1.85
CA ARG A 86 11.33 1.09 -3.25
C ARG A 86 9.93 0.65 -3.73
N LEU A 87 9.26 -0.22 -2.96
CA LEU A 87 7.90 -0.69 -3.27
C LEU A 87 6.90 0.46 -3.28
N LEU A 88 6.98 1.36 -2.29
CA LEU A 88 6.12 2.54 -2.20
C LEU A 88 6.27 3.46 -3.41
N ARG A 89 7.51 3.80 -3.77
CA ARG A 89 7.81 4.65 -4.94
C ARG A 89 7.32 4.03 -6.24
N GLU A 90 7.64 2.76 -6.46
CA GLU A 90 7.24 2.02 -7.67
C GLU A 90 5.70 1.94 -7.78
N ALA A 91 5.00 1.79 -6.65
CA ALA A 91 3.54 1.75 -6.64
C ALA A 91 2.89 3.10 -6.99
N LEU A 92 3.46 4.21 -6.51
CA LEU A 92 2.94 5.55 -6.78
C LEU A 92 3.13 5.97 -8.24
N VAL A 93 4.27 5.63 -8.86
CA VAL A 93 4.60 6.04 -10.24
C VAL A 93 3.89 5.20 -11.30
N THR A 94 3.70 3.89 -11.06
CA THR A 94 3.19 2.96 -12.09
C THR A 94 1.70 3.19 -12.39
N TYR A 95 1.37 3.75 -13.55
CA TYR A 95 0.00 4.19 -13.86
C TYR A 95 -1.07 3.08 -13.88
N ASP A 96 -0.72 1.89 -14.36
CA ASP A 96 -1.61 0.72 -14.51
C ASP A 96 -1.53 -0.25 -13.33
N GLN A 97 -1.03 0.23 -12.19
CA GLN A 97 -0.87 -0.60 -11.01
C GLN A 97 -2.21 -1.19 -10.55
N LYS A 98 -2.18 -2.43 -10.05
CA LYS A 98 -3.35 -3.05 -9.43
C LYS A 98 -3.89 -2.17 -8.30
N MET A 99 -5.22 -2.08 -8.21
CA MET A 99 -5.88 -1.22 -7.21
C MET A 99 -5.46 -1.53 -5.78
N ASP A 100 -5.25 -2.79 -5.42
CA ASP A 100 -4.82 -3.19 -4.09
C ASP A 100 -3.42 -2.65 -3.72
N VAL A 101 -2.50 -2.64 -4.69
CA VAL A 101 -1.15 -2.09 -4.51
C VAL A 101 -1.18 -0.56 -4.45
N MET A 102 -1.99 0.09 -5.28
CA MET A 102 -2.16 1.54 -5.24
C MET A 102 -2.76 1.99 -3.90
N SER A 103 -3.81 1.30 -3.42
CA SER A 103 -4.42 1.57 -2.11
C SER A 103 -3.42 1.39 -0.97
N ALA A 104 -2.59 0.35 -1.02
CA ALA A 104 -1.52 0.14 -0.04
C ALA A 104 -0.49 1.29 -0.06
N ALA A 105 -0.12 1.79 -1.24
CA ALA A 105 0.79 2.92 -1.37
C ALA A 105 0.20 4.21 -0.81
N LEU A 106 -1.11 4.45 -1.00
CA LEU A 106 -1.79 5.61 -0.43
C LEU A 106 -1.85 5.57 1.09
N GLY A 107 -2.06 4.39 1.69
CA GLY A 107 -1.98 4.20 3.15
C GLY A 107 -0.60 4.49 3.73
N CYS A 108 0.44 4.46 2.89
CA CYS A 108 1.83 4.64 3.25
C CYS A 108 2.45 5.94 2.73
N ILE A 109 1.70 6.79 2.01
CA ILE A 109 2.27 7.91 1.24
C ILE A 109 2.98 8.95 2.11
N VAL A 110 2.53 9.13 3.34
CA VAL A 110 3.07 10.10 4.31
C VAL A 110 4.45 9.70 4.87
N ASP A 111 4.90 8.47 4.61
CA ASP A 111 6.26 8.03 4.95
C ASP A 111 7.33 8.61 4.01
N LEU A 112 6.94 9.18 2.87
CA LEU A 112 7.82 9.94 1.99
C LEU A 112 7.89 11.40 2.44
N GLU A 113 8.91 12.11 1.96
CA GLU A 113 8.87 13.57 2.00
C GLU A 113 7.77 14.09 1.05
N ARG A 114 7.09 15.17 1.44
CA ARG A 114 5.99 15.74 0.63
C ARG A 114 6.41 16.02 -0.80
N ALA A 115 7.57 16.64 -0.99
CA ALA A 115 8.08 16.99 -2.30
C ALA A 115 8.34 15.75 -3.18
N GLU A 116 8.82 14.66 -2.56
CA GLU A 116 9.04 13.38 -3.23
C GLU A 116 7.70 12.75 -3.65
N ALA A 117 6.72 12.66 -2.74
CA ALA A 117 5.40 12.12 -3.06
C ALA A 117 4.74 12.88 -4.21
N VAL A 118 4.78 14.21 -4.18
CA VAL A 118 4.28 15.07 -5.27
C VAL A 118 5.00 14.81 -6.58
N ALA A 119 6.33 14.66 -6.57
CA ALA A 119 7.10 14.39 -7.78
C ALA A 119 6.72 13.04 -8.42
N LEU A 120 6.58 11.98 -7.62
CA LEU A 120 6.18 10.64 -8.08
C LEU A 120 4.76 10.64 -8.67
N LEU A 121 3.81 11.35 -8.02
CA LEU A 121 2.45 11.49 -8.54
C LEU A 121 2.41 12.32 -9.83
N LYS A 122 3.26 13.35 -9.97
CA LYS A 122 3.41 14.09 -11.24
C LYS A 122 3.97 13.19 -12.35
N GLU A 123 4.88 12.27 -12.02
CA GLU A 123 5.37 11.27 -12.96
C GLU A 123 4.27 10.29 -13.39
N ARG A 124 3.43 9.84 -12.44
CA ARG A 124 2.24 9.03 -12.73
C ARG A 124 1.29 9.73 -13.71
N VAL A 125 1.01 11.02 -13.50
CA VAL A 125 0.17 11.82 -14.40
C VAL A 125 0.75 11.83 -15.81
N ARG A 126 2.06 12.09 -15.97
CA ARG A 126 2.72 12.09 -17.29
C ARG A 126 2.65 10.72 -17.96
N ALA A 127 2.79 9.64 -17.20
CA ALA A 127 2.67 8.28 -17.73
C ALA A 127 1.25 8.00 -18.24
N MET A 128 0.21 8.44 -17.51
CA MET A 128 -1.19 8.35 -17.95
C MET A 128 -1.47 9.18 -19.20
N GLU A 129 -0.96 10.41 -19.27
CA GLU A 129 -1.08 11.28 -20.44
C GLU A 129 -0.39 10.68 -21.67
N THR A 130 0.79 10.07 -21.47
CA THR A 130 1.52 9.37 -22.54
C THR A 130 0.75 8.15 -23.03
N TRP A 131 0.20 7.34 -22.11
CA TRP A 131 -0.62 6.20 -22.46
C TRP A 131 -1.88 6.63 -23.22
N ARG A 132 -2.58 7.66 -22.73
CA ARG A 132 -3.73 8.26 -23.42
C ARG A 132 -3.38 8.70 -24.83
N ALA A 133 -2.28 9.42 -25.01
CA ALA A 133 -1.83 9.91 -26.31
C ALA A 133 -1.59 8.75 -27.30
N ALA A 134 -0.95 7.67 -26.85
CA ALA A 134 -0.71 6.48 -27.67
C ALA A 134 -2.03 5.78 -28.09
N VAL A 135 -3.03 5.73 -27.20
CA VAL A 135 -4.36 5.20 -27.53
C VAL A 135 -5.02 6.08 -28.61
N THR A 136 -4.93 7.41 -28.46
CA THR A 136 -5.56 8.37 -29.39
C THR A 136 -4.81 8.57 -30.72
N GLU A 137 -3.64 7.95 -30.91
CA GLU A 137 -2.95 7.96 -32.20
C GLU A 137 -3.71 7.15 -33.28
N HIS A 138 -4.45 6.13 -32.84
CA HIS A 138 -5.17 5.19 -33.72
C HIS A 138 -6.68 5.14 -33.45
N TYR A 139 -7.17 5.96 -32.52
CA TYR A 139 -8.57 6.03 -32.12
C TYR A 139 -8.96 7.48 -31.87
N ILE A 140 -10.05 7.93 -32.49
CA ILE A 140 -10.60 9.29 -32.30
C ILE A 140 -11.82 9.14 -31.39
N PRO A 141 -11.74 9.50 -30.09
CA PRO A 141 -12.85 9.32 -29.14
C PRO A 141 -14.14 10.03 -29.57
N GLU A 142 -14.02 11.18 -30.23
CA GLU A 142 -15.13 12.02 -30.68
C GLU A 142 -16.00 11.34 -31.75
N ASP A 143 -15.41 10.43 -32.54
CA ASP A 143 -16.12 9.65 -33.56
C ASP A 143 -16.89 8.46 -32.96
N GLY A 144 -16.75 8.24 -31.65
CA GLY A 144 -17.39 7.17 -30.89
C GLY A 144 -16.73 5.80 -31.07
N PRO A 145 -16.93 4.86 -30.13
CA PRO A 145 -16.38 3.50 -30.21
C PRO A 145 -16.95 2.69 -31.39
N GLN A 146 -18.17 3.01 -31.86
CA GLN A 146 -18.90 2.20 -32.84
C GLN A 146 -18.21 2.13 -34.21
N GLN A 147 -17.30 3.06 -34.53
CA GLN A 147 -16.49 3.04 -35.76
C GLN A 147 -15.61 1.77 -35.88
N LEU A 148 -15.23 1.17 -34.74
CA LEU A 148 -14.50 -0.10 -34.66
C LEU A 148 -15.42 -1.26 -34.19
N GLY A 149 -16.74 -1.06 -34.23
CA GLY A 149 -17.72 -1.95 -33.61
C GLY A 149 -17.50 -2.08 -32.09
N HIS A 150 -17.88 -3.22 -31.52
CA HIS A 150 -17.72 -3.47 -30.07
C HIS A 150 -16.27 -3.45 -29.59
N ILE A 151 -15.29 -3.59 -30.48
CA ILE A 151 -13.86 -3.53 -30.13
C ILE A 151 -13.45 -2.10 -29.76
N GLY A 152 -14.10 -1.08 -30.32
CA GLY A 152 -13.83 0.33 -29.97
C GLY A 152 -14.11 0.65 -28.49
N GLU A 153 -14.96 -0.13 -27.82
CA GLU A 153 -15.21 0.03 -26.37
C GLU A 153 -13.96 -0.21 -25.53
N ILE A 154 -12.99 -1.00 -26.02
CA ILE A 154 -11.71 -1.22 -25.33
C ILE A 154 -10.90 0.08 -25.32
N MET A 155 -10.78 0.74 -26.48
CA MET A 155 -10.05 2.01 -26.60
C MET A 155 -10.76 3.11 -25.79
N ASN A 156 -12.10 3.14 -25.85
CA ASN A 156 -12.91 4.06 -25.08
C ASN A 156 -12.71 3.88 -23.57
N LEU A 157 -12.71 2.63 -23.08
CA LEU A 157 -12.40 2.31 -21.68
C LEU A 157 -11.00 2.79 -21.27
N TRP A 158 -10.00 2.62 -22.14
CA TRP A 158 -8.64 3.06 -21.86
C TRP A 158 -8.52 4.59 -21.78
N VAL A 159 -9.15 5.33 -22.69
CA VAL A 159 -9.20 6.80 -22.63
C VAL A 159 -9.85 7.25 -21.33
N HIS A 160 -11.01 6.71 -20.99
CA HIS A 160 -11.70 7.04 -19.73
C HIS A 160 -10.87 6.71 -18.48
N THR A 161 -10.17 5.57 -18.49
CA THR A 161 -9.30 5.15 -17.38
C THR A 161 -8.12 6.10 -17.22
N ALA A 162 -7.49 6.50 -18.33
CA ALA A 162 -6.38 7.44 -18.32
C ALA A 162 -6.82 8.82 -17.84
N ASP A 163 -7.94 9.34 -18.36
CA ASP A 163 -8.47 10.66 -18.02
C ASP A 163 -8.88 10.74 -16.55
N GLY A 164 -9.69 9.79 -16.08
CA GLY A 164 -10.13 9.74 -14.68
C GLY A 164 -8.97 9.50 -13.71
N GLY A 165 -8.01 8.65 -14.09
CA GLY A 165 -6.80 8.42 -13.29
C GLY A 165 -5.94 9.67 -13.15
N ALA A 166 -5.75 10.41 -14.26
CA ALA A 166 -4.95 11.63 -14.27
C ALA A 166 -5.65 12.76 -13.50
N GLU A 167 -6.97 12.93 -13.70
CA GLU A 167 -7.78 13.89 -12.95
C GLU A 167 -7.71 13.65 -11.44
N TRP A 168 -7.97 12.41 -11.01
CA TRP A 168 -7.91 12.05 -9.59
C TRP A 168 -6.51 12.29 -9.01
N THR A 169 -5.46 11.93 -9.75
CA THR A 169 -4.07 12.10 -9.29
C THR A 169 -3.71 13.58 -9.15
N ARG A 170 -4.12 14.45 -10.09
CA ARG A 170 -3.95 15.90 -9.97
C ARG A 170 -4.68 16.46 -8.76
N GLY A 171 -5.92 16.06 -8.52
CA GLY A 171 -6.67 16.47 -7.33
C GLY A 171 -6.02 16.01 -6.02
N LEU A 172 -5.39 14.82 -6.00
CA LEU A 172 -4.59 14.39 -4.85
C LEU A 172 -3.35 15.27 -4.64
N ILE A 173 -2.62 15.59 -5.72
CA ILE A 173 -1.47 16.50 -5.66
C ILE A 173 -1.88 17.85 -5.06
N GLU A 174 -2.98 18.44 -5.54
CA GLU A 174 -3.48 19.73 -5.02
C GLU A 174 -3.77 19.68 -3.52
N ARG A 175 -4.41 18.60 -3.04
CA ARG A 175 -4.66 18.42 -1.59
C ARG A 175 -3.37 18.26 -0.80
N ILE A 176 -2.39 17.51 -1.33
CA ILE A 176 -1.08 17.33 -0.70
C ILE A 176 -0.33 18.66 -0.66
N GLU A 177 -0.24 19.40 -1.77
CA GLU A 177 0.42 20.71 -1.81
C GLU A 177 -0.30 21.75 -0.94
N GLY A 178 -1.62 21.62 -0.79
CA GLY A 178 -2.45 22.43 0.11
C GLY A 178 -2.30 22.10 1.61
N GLY A 179 -1.46 21.13 1.99
CA GLY A 179 -1.12 20.85 3.39
C GLY A 179 -2.14 20.01 4.17
N VAL A 180 -3.01 19.25 3.49
CA VAL A 180 -4.06 18.46 4.18
C VAL A 180 -3.51 17.31 5.03
N TYR A 181 -2.28 16.85 4.77
CA TYR A 181 -1.60 15.78 5.51
C TYR A 181 -0.23 16.25 6.00
N VAL A 182 0.27 15.67 7.10
CA VAL A 182 1.64 15.86 7.60
C VAL A 182 2.51 14.73 7.04
N PHE A 183 3.59 15.08 6.35
CA PHE A 183 4.52 14.12 5.75
C PHE A 183 5.78 13.94 6.62
N ALA A 184 6.60 12.95 6.26
CA ALA A 184 7.89 12.73 6.90
C ALA A 184 8.74 14.02 6.89
N GLY A 185 9.29 14.36 8.06
CA GLY A 185 10.10 15.57 8.27
C GLY A 185 9.32 16.84 8.61
N GLU A 186 7.98 16.80 8.65
CA GLU A 186 7.13 17.98 8.90
C GLU A 186 6.42 17.95 10.27
N GLY A 187 6.63 16.91 11.07
CA GLY A 187 5.95 16.70 12.34
C GLY A 187 5.64 15.23 12.56
N GLU A 188 4.57 14.94 13.30
CA GLU A 188 4.05 13.59 13.46
C GLU A 188 2.94 13.32 12.44
N PRO A 189 3.16 12.42 11.46
CA PRO A 189 2.13 11.98 10.53
C PRO A 189 0.98 11.27 11.25
N PHE A 190 -0.14 11.10 10.55
CA PHE A 190 -1.19 10.21 11.02
C PHE A 190 -0.65 8.78 11.19
N THR A 191 -0.84 8.23 12.38
CA THR A 191 -0.51 6.84 12.70
C THR A 191 -1.80 6.03 12.72
N GLY A 192 -1.89 5.04 11.84
CA GLY A 192 -3.09 4.22 11.68
C GLY A 192 -3.05 2.91 12.45
N VAL A 193 -2.03 2.63 13.26
CA VAL A 193 -1.93 1.37 14.01
C VAL A 193 -2.68 1.42 15.34
N LEU A 194 -3.15 0.25 15.79
CA LEU A 194 -3.74 0.09 17.11
C LEU A 194 -2.64 0.12 18.18
N THR A 195 -2.86 0.87 19.25
CA THR A 195 -1.92 0.89 20.38
C THR A 195 -2.03 -0.38 21.22
N GLU A 196 -1.00 -0.66 22.03
CA GLU A 196 -0.99 -1.86 22.86
C GLU A 196 -2.15 -1.86 23.88
N GLY A 197 -3.07 -2.80 23.73
CA GLY A 197 -4.26 -2.95 24.57
C GLY A 197 -5.56 -2.39 23.98
N GLU A 198 -5.51 -1.73 22.82
CA GLU A 198 -6.73 -1.34 22.10
C GLU A 198 -7.39 -2.54 21.40
N GLU A 199 -8.69 -2.72 21.63
CA GLU A 199 -9.48 -3.71 20.90
C GLU A 199 -9.75 -3.21 19.49
N ASN A 200 -9.47 -4.05 18.48
CA ASN A 200 -9.84 -3.76 17.11
C ASN A 200 -11.36 -3.89 16.94
N PRO A 201 -12.10 -2.79 16.64
CA PRO A 201 -13.56 -2.84 16.47
C PRO A 201 -14.00 -3.64 15.24
N TYR A 202 -13.07 -3.96 14.34
CA TYR A 202 -13.29 -4.72 13.11
C TYR A 202 -12.67 -6.11 13.15
N ALA A 203 -12.17 -6.56 14.32
CA ALA A 203 -11.66 -7.91 14.46
C ALA A 203 -12.76 -8.93 14.16
N THR A 204 -12.40 -9.93 13.35
CA THR A 204 -13.33 -11.02 12.99
C THR A 204 -13.64 -11.97 14.16
N GLY A 205 -12.87 -11.88 15.25
CA GLY A 205 -12.99 -12.77 16.42
C GLY A 205 -12.50 -14.20 16.16
N GLU A 206 -12.09 -14.53 14.94
CA GLU A 206 -11.60 -15.87 14.57
C GLU A 206 -10.09 -16.02 14.84
N PRO A 207 -9.67 -16.94 15.72
CA PRO A 207 -8.25 -17.23 15.93
C PRO A 207 -7.65 -17.87 14.67
N HIS A 208 -6.47 -17.40 14.25
CA HIS A 208 -5.72 -18.01 13.16
C HIS A 208 -4.49 -18.75 13.74
N PRO A 209 -4.10 -19.93 13.21
CA PRO A 209 -2.93 -20.67 13.71
C PRO A 209 -1.61 -19.89 13.70
N GLY A 210 -1.54 -18.82 12.91
CA GLY A 210 -0.39 -17.90 12.87
C GLY A 210 -0.35 -16.89 14.01
N ASP A 211 -1.43 -16.67 14.75
CA ASP A 211 -1.48 -15.72 15.87
C ASP A 211 -0.54 -16.13 17.03
N THR A 212 -0.18 -17.41 17.08
CA THR A 212 0.70 -18.01 18.09
C THR A 212 2.10 -18.36 17.55
N ALA A 213 2.44 -17.97 16.31
CA ALA A 213 3.69 -18.34 15.62
C ALA A 213 4.60 -17.13 15.41
#